data_AF-A0A928A1B9-F1
#
_entry.id   AF-A0A928A1B9-F1
#
_cell.length_a   1.000
_cell.length_b   1.000
_cell.length_c   1.000
_cell.angle_alpha   90.00
_cell.angle_beta   90.00
_cell.angle_gamma   90.00
#
_symmetry.space_group_name_H-M   'P 1'
#
loop_
_entity.id
_entity.type
_entity.pdbx_description
1 polymer ?
#
loop_
_entity_poly.entity_id
_entity_poly.type
_entity_poly.pdbx_seq_one_letter_code
_entity_poly.pdbx_strand_id
1 'polypeptide(L)'
;MPVKIGGSYVSEAAYSFAQAQVKDKEENNGVMKSLAEKFPNLKFSVGTKPFSGTGMNNVSISPKILKQMEQDPEKRMEYEALIYDIAHTDVQSNRAPGHNLKSHGFIIEDDGGLRSWSISESNEGNRRQQSKVKRSQKKNWWQELLDKLSSPDKKFNNTNELTNYLRENFNIVGAGMAKISGKFLQKCLTDEESRQKLFDNLRAAEDSYASRKDEVGFQGMQVIIDEDGEMTMESSKRTVSINEDKRRRQIAAAATQGDMQAVLAILQQDLQELEDGYKQNTCDAAEVEKAKKLIEQAKQQMGRLPDRAPTMAEASAMTINMLI
;
A
#
# COMPACT_ATOMS: atom_id res chain seq x y z
N MET A 1 -7.58 12.29 9.23
CA MET A 1 -6.51 13.29 9.47
C MET A 1 -6.21 13.37 10.96
N PRO A 2 -5.02 13.81 11.42
CA PRO A 2 -4.75 13.94 12.85
C PRO A 2 -5.57 15.09 13.47
N VAL A 3 -6.25 14.81 14.58
CA VAL A 3 -7.06 15.76 15.35
C VAL A 3 -6.28 16.22 16.56
N LYS A 4 -6.24 17.53 16.81
CA LYS A 4 -5.59 18.09 18.00
C LYS A 4 -6.53 17.95 19.20
N ILE A 5 -6.03 17.38 20.29
CA ILE A 5 -6.70 17.31 21.59
C ILE A 5 -5.72 17.73 22.68
N GLY A 6 -6.04 18.81 23.40
CA GLY A 6 -5.14 19.41 24.39
C GLY A 6 -3.73 19.68 23.81
N GLY A 7 -2.73 19.08 24.45
CA GLY A 7 -1.32 19.18 24.04
C GLY A 7 -0.86 18.19 22.97
N SER A 8 -1.78 17.39 22.40
CA SER A 8 -1.45 16.21 21.60
C SER A 8 -2.25 16.10 20.30
N TYR A 9 -1.80 15.24 19.38
CA TYR A 9 -2.53 14.86 18.16
C TYR A 9 -2.86 13.37 18.17
N VAL A 10 -4.09 13.01 17.80
CA VAL A 10 -4.64 11.64 17.79
C VAL A 10 -5.42 11.36 16.50
N SER A 11 -5.80 10.11 16.26
CA SER A 11 -6.69 9.75 15.15
C SER A 11 -8.12 10.32 15.34
N GLU A 12 -8.87 10.46 14.24
CA GLU A 12 -10.29 10.85 14.31
C GLU A 12 -11.14 9.83 15.08
N ALA A 13 -10.79 8.55 14.99
CA ALA A 13 -11.46 7.48 15.74
C ALA A 13 -11.20 7.61 17.24
N ALA A 14 -9.95 7.83 17.64
CA ALA A 14 -9.58 8.08 19.04
C ALA A 14 -10.27 9.32 19.62
N TYR A 15 -10.32 10.40 18.84
CA TYR A 15 -11.01 11.63 19.24
C TYR A 15 -12.51 11.39 19.45
N SER A 16 -13.15 10.69 18.50
CA SER A 16 -14.59 10.36 18.57
C SER A 16 -14.89 9.44 19.74
N PHE A 17 -14.04 8.44 19.99
CA PHE A 17 -14.13 7.56 21.13
C PHE A 17 -14.08 8.36 22.45
N ALA A 18 -13.04 9.18 22.63
CA ALA A 18 -12.87 9.96 23.85
C ALA A 18 -14.02 10.95 24.09
N GLN A 19 -14.57 11.56 23.02
CA GLN A 19 -15.76 12.41 23.15
C GLN A 19 -17.00 11.64 23.62
N ALA A 20 -17.18 10.41 23.18
CA ALA A 20 -18.30 9.58 23.63
C ALA A 20 -18.18 9.26 25.13
N GLN A 21 -16.97 8.99 25.61
CA GLN A 21 -16.70 8.70 27.03
C GLN A 21 -17.02 9.89 27.95
N VAL A 22 -16.84 11.13 27.49
CA VAL A 22 -17.18 12.34 28.28
C VAL A 22 -18.69 12.47 28.53
N LYS A 23 -19.53 11.87 27.68
CA LYS A 23 -21.00 11.96 27.79
C LYS A 23 -21.60 10.91 28.73
N ASP A 24 -20.87 9.83 29.01
CA ASP A 24 -21.28 8.78 29.94
C ASP A 24 -20.74 9.10 31.36
N LYS A 25 -21.67 9.51 32.23
CA LYS A 25 -21.58 9.98 33.63
C LYS A 25 -20.40 9.54 34.53
N GLU A 26 -20.04 10.47 35.43
CA GLU A 26 -19.35 10.35 36.74
C GLU A 26 -18.66 9.00 37.04
N GLU A 27 -17.40 8.89 36.62
CA GLU A 27 -16.53 7.79 36.97
C GLU A 27 -16.04 7.93 38.42
N ASN A 28 -16.78 7.35 39.37
CA ASN A 28 -16.38 7.21 40.78
C ASN A 28 -15.26 6.16 41.02
N ASN A 29 -14.82 5.48 39.96
CA ASN A 29 -13.71 4.52 39.99
C ASN A 29 -12.42 5.23 39.60
N GLY A 30 -11.34 5.07 40.38
CA GLY A 30 -10.04 5.69 40.11
C GLY A 30 -9.56 5.45 38.67
N VAL A 31 -8.86 6.43 38.09
CA VAL A 31 -8.54 6.50 36.64
C VAL A 31 -7.98 5.20 36.09
N MET A 32 -7.04 4.57 36.81
CA MET A 32 -6.41 3.32 36.36
C MET A 32 -7.40 2.17 36.16
N LYS A 33 -8.41 2.06 37.03
CA LYS A 33 -9.43 1.02 36.93
C LYS A 33 -10.34 1.27 35.71
N SER A 34 -10.75 2.52 35.51
CA SER A 34 -11.52 2.93 34.33
C SER A 34 -10.76 2.64 33.03
N LEU A 35 -9.45 2.94 32.97
CA LEU A 35 -8.63 2.61 31.80
C LEU A 35 -8.57 1.11 31.51
N ALA A 36 -8.42 0.28 32.55
CA ALA A 36 -8.40 -1.17 32.39
C ALA A 36 -9.76 -1.74 31.93
N GLU A 37 -10.87 -1.14 32.36
CA GLU A 37 -12.23 -1.52 31.92
C GLU A 37 -12.47 -1.10 30.45
N LYS A 38 -12.03 0.09 30.05
CA LYS A 38 -12.14 0.61 28.68
C LYS A 38 -11.25 -0.13 27.68
N PHE A 39 -10.07 -0.58 28.11
CA PHE A 39 -9.07 -1.22 27.26
C PHE A 39 -8.62 -2.58 27.83
N PRO A 40 -9.50 -3.60 27.81
CA PRO A 40 -9.24 -4.89 28.45
C PRO A 40 -8.10 -5.68 27.81
N ASN A 41 -7.70 -5.33 26.58
CA ASN A 41 -6.57 -5.93 25.86
C ASN A 41 -5.20 -5.36 26.28
N LEU A 42 -5.19 -4.25 27.02
CA LEU A 42 -3.98 -3.59 27.49
C LEU A 42 -3.62 -4.01 28.93
N LYS A 43 -2.33 -4.17 29.18
CA LYS A 43 -1.78 -4.47 30.51
C LYS A 43 -1.19 -3.20 31.10
N PHE A 44 -1.97 -2.53 31.95
CA PHE A 44 -1.56 -1.28 32.55
C PHE A 44 -0.62 -1.48 33.75
N SER A 45 0.36 -0.59 33.87
CA SER A 45 1.25 -0.48 35.03
C SER A 45 1.53 0.99 35.34
N VAL A 46 1.97 1.26 36.57
CA VAL A 46 2.37 2.61 36.99
C VAL A 46 3.88 2.72 36.97
N GLY A 47 4.42 3.70 36.25
CA GLY A 47 5.84 3.97 36.19
C GLY A 47 6.33 4.42 34.81
N THR A 48 7.65 4.56 34.71
CA THR A 48 8.35 5.01 33.50
C THR A 48 9.54 4.11 33.12
N LYS A 49 9.69 2.96 33.77
CA LYS A 49 10.79 2.01 33.49
C LYS A 49 10.50 1.24 32.20
N PRO A 50 11.37 1.32 31.17
CA PRO A 50 11.20 0.52 29.95
C PRO A 50 11.48 -0.95 30.20
N PHE A 51 11.01 -1.79 29.27
CA PHE A 51 11.16 -3.25 29.34
C PHE A 51 10.52 -3.87 30.60
N SER A 52 9.49 -3.21 31.12
CA SER A 52 8.69 -3.70 32.25
C SER A 52 7.47 -4.45 31.71
N GLY A 53 7.39 -5.75 32.00
CA GLY A 53 6.28 -6.61 31.57
C GLY A 53 6.67 -7.71 30.59
N THR A 54 5.79 -8.70 30.46
CA THR A 54 5.96 -9.87 29.61
C THR A 54 4.85 -9.94 28.56
N GLY A 55 5.23 -10.35 27.35
CA GLY A 55 4.32 -10.43 26.22
C GLY A 55 3.92 -9.07 25.65
N MET A 56 2.78 -9.03 24.98
CA MET A 56 2.31 -7.87 24.22
C MET A 56 1.42 -6.94 25.05
N ASN A 57 1.13 -5.77 24.47
CA ASN A 57 0.12 -4.81 24.94
C ASN A 57 0.40 -4.19 26.32
N ASN A 58 1.68 -4.07 26.71
CA ASN A 58 2.01 -3.41 27.98
C ASN A 58 1.89 -1.89 27.83
N VAL A 59 1.25 -1.22 28.78
CA VAL A 59 1.19 0.24 28.84
C VAL A 59 1.59 0.68 30.24
N SER A 60 2.65 1.47 30.35
CA SER A 60 3.06 2.09 31.61
C SER A 60 2.71 3.56 31.59
N ILE A 61 2.11 4.06 32.66
CA ILE A 61 1.73 5.47 32.76
C ILE A 61 2.47 6.08 33.94
N SER A 62 3.07 7.23 33.73
CA SER A 62 3.74 7.97 34.79
C SER A 62 2.73 8.32 35.92
N PRO A 63 3.15 8.26 37.19
CA PRO A 63 2.30 8.69 38.31
C PRO A 63 1.82 10.14 38.17
N LYS A 64 2.66 11.00 37.59
CA LYS A 64 2.34 12.42 37.36
C LYS A 64 1.20 12.56 36.35
N ILE A 65 1.24 11.79 35.26
CA ILE A 65 0.18 11.81 34.25
C ILE A 65 -1.12 11.23 34.80
N LEU A 66 -1.07 10.11 35.54
CA LEU A 66 -2.26 9.55 36.19
C LEU A 66 -2.93 10.58 37.11
N LYS A 67 -2.14 11.28 37.93
CA LYS A 67 -2.66 12.36 38.78
C LYS A 67 -3.27 13.52 37.98
N GLN A 68 -2.71 13.86 36.82
CA GLN A 68 -3.31 14.87 35.94
C GLN A 68 -4.66 14.41 35.38
N MET A 69 -4.77 13.15 34.94
CA MET A 69 -6.03 12.59 34.47
C MET A 69 -7.10 12.51 35.56
N GLU A 70 -6.70 12.33 36.82
CA GLU A 70 -7.62 12.34 37.97
C GLU A 70 -8.16 13.75 38.26
N GLN A 71 -7.35 14.79 38.05
CA GLN A 71 -7.65 16.16 38.45
C GLN A 71 -8.26 17.01 37.33
N ASP A 72 -8.00 16.65 36.08
CA ASP A 72 -8.35 17.44 34.91
C ASP A 72 -9.06 16.56 33.86
N PRO A 73 -10.38 16.74 33.68
CA PRO A 73 -11.16 16.00 32.69
C PRO A 73 -10.67 16.18 31.24
N GLU A 74 -10.12 17.35 30.89
CA GLU A 74 -9.57 17.57 29.55
C GLU A 74 -8.29 16.76 29.35
N LYS A 75 -7.44 16.69 30.39
CA LYS A 75 -6.25 15.81 30.38
C LYS A 75 -6.65 14.35 30.32
N ARG A 76 -7.69 13.95 31.05
CA ARG A 76 -8.23 12.59 30.98
C ARG A 76 -8.63 12.24 29.55
N MET A 77 -9.41 13.10 28.91
CA MET A 77 -9.83 12.91 27.52
C MET A 77 -8.64 12.84 26.55
N GLU A 78 -7.63 13.72 26.72
CA GLU A 78 -6.40 13.72 25.93
C GLU A 78 -5.68 12.35 25.98
N TYR A 79 -5.51 11.80 27.18
CA TYR A 79 -4.78 10.55 27.37
C TYR A 79 -5.63 9.31 27.06
N GLU A 80 -6.95 9.33 27.27
CA GLU A 80 -7.84 8.25 26.82
C GLU A 80 -7.86 8.11 25.30
N ALA A 81 -7.88 9.23 24.57
CA ALA A 81 -7.73 9.22 23.12
C ALA A 81 -6.37 8.62 22.70
N LEU A 82 -5.28 9.01 23.36
CA LEU A 82 -3.96 8.43 23.09
C LEU A 82 -3.93 6.91 23.35
N ILE A 83 -4.53 6.45 24.45
CA ILE A 83 -4.55 5.04 24.83
C ILE A 83 -5.39 4.23 23.85
N TYR A 84 -6.49 4.79 23.34
CA TYR A 84 -7.26 4.17 22.25
C TYR A 84 -6.36 3.89 21.05
N ASP A 85 -5.63 4.89 20.62
CA ASP A 85 -4.72 4.78 19.49
C ASP A 85 -3.60 3.74 19.74
N ILE A 86 -3.05 3.69 20.96
CA ILE A 86 -2.11 2.64 21.39
C ILE A 86 -2.75 1.24 21.30
N ALA A 87 -3.99 1.09 21.78
CA ALA A 87 -4.70 -0.18 21.80
C ALA A 87 -4.99 -0.75 20.40
N HIS A 88 -5.06 0.14 19.40
CA HIS A 88 -5.34 -0.20 18.01
C HIS A 88 -4.10 -0.13 17.11
N THR A 89 -2.91 0.04 17.69
CA THR A 89 -1.66 0.01 16.94
C THR A 89 -1.24 -1.43 16.68
N ASP A 90 -1.14 -1.81 15.41
CA ASP A 90 -0.55 -3.08 15.02
C ASP A 90 0.99 -2.98 14.98
N VAL A 91 1.63 -3.66 15.92
CA VAL A 91 3.08 -3.65 16.11
C VAL A 91 3.77 -4.91 15.57
N GLN A 92 3.00 -5.79 14.92
CA GLN A 92 3.47 -7.06 14.36
C GLN A 92 3.46 -7.13 12.83
N SER A 93 2.47 -6.53 12.15
CA SER A 93 2.25 -6.74 10.70
C SER A 93 3.43 -6.41 9.77
N ASN A 94 4.33 -5.52 10.16
CA ASN A 94 5.40 -5.02 9.29
C ASN A 94 6.81 -5.51 9.67
N ARG A 95 6.92 -6.66 10.36
CA ARG A 95 8.24 -7.19 10.78
C ARG A 95 8.84 -8.10 9.73
N ALA A 96 10.15 -7.96 9.51
CA ALA A 96 10.92 -8.81 8.63
C ALA A 96 10.82 -10.30 9.04
N PRO A 97 10.77 -11.23 8.08
CA PRO A 97 10.73 -12.67 8.35
C PRO A 97 11.89 -13.09 9.28
N GLY A 98 11.57 -13.81 10.36
CA GLY A 98 12.56 -14.30 11.34
C GLY A 98 12.77 -13.40 12.57
N HIS A 99 12.12 -12.24 12.65
CA HIS A 99 12.18 -11.35 13.82
C HIS A 99 10.92 -11.46 14.69
N ASN A 100 10.91 -12.42 15.62
CA ASN A 100 9.78 -12.64 16.52
C ASN A 100 9.83 -11.70 17.72
N LEU A 101 8.72 -11.00 17.98
CA LEU A 101 8.62 -10.11 19.14
C LEU A 101 8.22 -10.90 20.39
N LYS A 102 9.06 -10.86 21.43
CA LYS A 102 8.79 -11.49 22.73
C LYS A 102 7.98 -10.61 23.67
N SER A 103 8.29 -9.32 23.66
CA SER A 103 7.64 -8.37 24.56
C SER A 103 7.63 -6.97 23.98
N HIS A 104 6.55 -6.23 24.19
CA HIS A 104 6.44 -4.86 23.71
C HIS A 104 5.49 -4.06 24.58
N GLY A 105 5.77 -2.76 24.68
CA GLY A 105 4.87 -1.84 25.32
C GLY A 105 5.17 -0.39 25.05
N PHE A 106 4.28 0.43 25.59
CA PHE A 106 4.33 1.87 25.54
C PHE A 106 4.47 2.45 26.96
N ILE A 107 5.07 3.63 27.04
CA ILE A 107 5.25 4.38 28.27
C ILE A 107 4.80 5.81 28.02
N ILE A 108 3.86 6.29 28.81
CA ILE A 108 3.47 7.69 28.86
C ILE A 108 4.31 8.36 29.96
N GLU A 109 5.22 9.24 29.57
CA GLU A 109 6.24 9.82 30.45
C GLU A 109 5.76 11.10 31.19
N ASP A 110 6.54 11.57 32.17
CA ASP A 110 6.22 12.74 33.01
C ASP A 110 6.11 14.07 32.25
N ASP A 111 6.74 14.14 31.08
CA ASP A 111 6.67 15.27 30.13
C ASP A 111 5.48 15.15 29.17
N GLY A 112 4.66 14.09 29.32
CA GLY A 112 3.61 13.75 28.39
C GLY A 112 4.12 13.23 27.06
N GLY A 113 5.39 12.83 26.94
CA GLY A 113 5.92 12.09 25.79
C GLY A 113 5.43 10.64 25.77
N LEU A 114 5.52 10.01 24.59
CA LEU A 114 5.25 8.59 24.43
C LEU A 114 6.55 7.87 24.08
N ARG A 115 6.84 6.76 24.76
CA ARG A 115 7.99 5.91 24.47
C ARG A 115 7.53 4.48 24.19
N SER A 116 7.93 3.94 23.05
CA SER A 116 7.77 2.53 22.70
C SER A 116 9.02 1.76 23.11
N TRP A 117 8.86 0.53 23.61
CA TRP A 117 9.96 -0.41 23.84
C TRP A 117 9.60 -1.79 23.33
N SER A 118 10.61 -2.57 22.97
CA SER A 118 10.43 -3.94 22.50
C SER A 118 11.61 -4.84 22.82
N ILE A 119 11.32 -6.13 22.97
CA ILE A 119 12.28 -7.22 23.08
C ILE A 119 11.96 -8.20 21.96
N SER A 120 12.88 -8.36 21.02
CA SER A 120 12.77 -9.34 19.93
C SER A 120 13.76 -10.48 20.12
N GLU A 121 13.39 -11.66 19.65
CA GLU A 121 14.28 -12.80 19.53
C GLU A 121 14.93 -12.79 18.14
N SER A 122 16.25 -12.99 18.11
CA SER A 122 17.01 -13.29 16.90
C SER A 122 17.91 -14.51 17.15
N ASN A 123 18.50 -15.03 16.08
CA ASN A 123 19.47 -16.14 16.15
C ASN A 123 20.71 -15.82 17.03
N GLU A 124 20.96 -14.54 17.32
CA GLU A 124 22.07 -14.06 18.13
C GLU A 124 21.66 -13.70 19.58
N GLY A 125 20.40 -13.94 19.96
CA GLY A 125 19.86 -13.68 21.29
C GLY A 125 18.75 -12.62 21.33
N ASN A 126 18.42 -12.16 22.53
CA ASN A 126 17.36 -11.17 22.71
C ASN A 126 17.88 -9.75 22.43
N ARG A 127 17.26 -9.04 21.49
CA ARG A 127 17.54 -7.63 21.21
C ARG A 127 16.52 -6.73 21.89
N ARG A 128 16.99 -5.68 22.55
CA ARG A 128 16.15 -4.65 23.18
C ARG A 128 16.19 -3.38 22.35
N GLN A 129 15.03 -2.77 22.12
CA GLN A 129 14.91 -1.51 21.39
C GLN A 129 13.92 -0.58 22.10
N GLN A 130 14.13 0.73 21.98
CA GLN A 130 13.20 1.75 22.44
C GLN A 130 13.21 2.96 21.51
N SER A 131 12.08 3.63 21.38
CA SER A 131 11.94 4.89 20.64
C SER A 131 11.04 5.83 21.42
N LYS A 132 11.37 7.13 21.44
CA LYS A 132 10.59 8.17 22.12
C LYS A 132 10.08 9.17 21.08
N VAL A 133 8.84 9.63 21.25
CA VAL A 133 8.17 10.54 20.33
C VAL A 133 7.46 11.67 21.09
N LYS A 134 7.44 12.88 20.52
CA LYS A 134 6.83 14.08 21.12
C LYS A 134 5.41 14.30 20.56
N ARG A 135 4.40 14.20 21.43
CA ARG A 135 2.98 14.27 21.02
C ARG A 135 2.49 15.66 20.59
N SER A 136 3.22 16.72 20.92
CA SER A 136 2.82 18.11 20.63
C SER A 136 3.01 18.55 19.17
N GLN A 137 3.70 17.75 18.36
CA GLN A 137 3.94 18.02 16.95
C GLN A 137 2.90 17.28 16.09
N LYS A 138 2.28 18.00 15.14
CA LYS A 138 1.17 17.51 14.27
C LYS A 138 1.49 16.25 13.45
N LYS A 139 2.76 15.86 13.38
CA LYS A 139 3.28 14.72 12.59
C LYS A 139 3.83 13.53 13.41
N ASN A 140 3.84 13.54 14.75
CA ASN A 140 4.94 12.84 15.45
C ASN A 140 4.58 11.83 16.56
N TRP A 141 3.64 10.92 16.35
CA TRP A 141 3.73 9.64 17.10
C TRP A 141 3.19 8.46 16.31
N TRP A 142 2.06 8.60 15.63
CA TRP A 142 1.50 7.55 14.76
C TRP A 142 2.26 7.46 13.43
N GLN A 143 2.62 8.60 12.84
CA GLN A 143 3.49 8.69 11.65
C GLN A 143 4.90 8.23 11.97
N GLU A 144 5.49 8.70 13.07
CA GLU A 144 6.78 8.18 13.56
C GLU A 144 6.75 6.69 13.94
N LEU A 145 5.63 6.11 14.41
CA LEU A 145 5.55 4.66 14.67
C LEU A 145 5.46 3.85 13.39
N LEU A 146 4.67 4.31 12.41
CA LEU A 146 4.57 3.68 11.09
C LEU A 146 5.90 3.79 10.34
N ASP A 147 6.58 4.94 10.42
CA ASP A 147 7.89 5.19 9.79
C ASP A 147 9.03 4.47 10.54
N LYS A 148 9.03 4.39 11.88
CA LYS A 148 10.12 3.73 12.66
C LYS A 148 9.96 2.22 12.84
N LEU A 149 8.81 1.64 12.50
CA LEU A 149 8.69 0.19 12.33
C LEU A 149 9.37 -0.31 11.05
N SER A 150 9.83 0.62 10.19
CA SER A 150 10.19 0.31 8.81
C SER A 150 11.68 0.45 8.48
N SER A 151 12.55 1.03 9.33
CA SER A 151 14.01 1.03 9.06
C SER A 151 14.89 1.07 10.32
N PRO A 152 15.92 0.21 10.41
CA PRO A 152 16.94 0.28 11.45
C PRO A 152 17.78 1.55 11.30
N ASP A 153 18.22 2.08 12.43
CA ASP A 153 19.23 3.14 12.59
C ASP A 153 20.60 2.66 12.07
N LYS A 154 20.67 2.36 10.77
CA LYS A 154 21.83 1.78 10.11
C LYS A 154 22.63 2.92 9.51
N LYS A 155 23.79 3.19 10.12
CA LYS A 155 24.80 4.05 9.52
C LYS A 155 25.58 3.21 8.52
N PHE A 156 25.87 3.81 7.37
CA PHE A 156 26.62 3.19 6.28
C PHE A 156 27.95 3.91 6.15
N ASN A 157 29.04 3.16 6.00
CA ASN A 157 30.37 3.75 5.94
C ASN A 157 30.67 4.36 4.56
N ASN A 158 30.01 3.85 3.51
CA ASN A 158 30.16 4.32 2.14
C ASN A 158 28.91 4.00 1.31
N THR A 159 28.85 4.57 0.10
CA THR A 159 27.71 4.41 -0.82
C THR A 159 27.55 2.98 -1.32
N ASN A 160 28.61 2.16 -1.39
CA ASN A 160 28.49 0.76 -1.79
C ASN A 160 27.73 -0.05 -0.74
N GLU A 161 28.03 0.17 0.54
CA GLU A 161 27.33 -0.48 1.65
C GLU A 161 25.84 -0.10 1.67
N LEU A 162 25.54 1.19 1.50
CA LEU A 162 24.17 1.67 1.37
C LEU A 162 23.48 1.06 0.14
N THR A 163 24.13 1.07 -1.02
CA THR A 163 23.55 0.52 -2.26
C THR A 163 23.29 -0.98 -2.15
N ASN A 164 24.17 -1.74 -1.52
CA ASN A 164 23.97 -3.18 -1.29
C ASN A 164 22.79 -3.42 -0.36
N TYR A 165 22.70 -2.66 0.74
CA TYR A 165 21.52 -2.70 1.60
C TYR A 165 20.24 -2.39 0.82
N LEU A 166 20.24 -1.36 -0.02
CA LEU A 166 19.08 -1.02 -0.82
C LEU A 166 18.67 -2.15 -1.77
N ARG A 167 19.63 -2.80 -2.43
CA ARG A 167 19.35 -3.96 -3.31
C ARG A 167 18.79 -5.17 -2.57
N GLU A 168 19.27 -5.42 -1.37
CA GLU A 168 18.85 -6.57 -0.55
C GLU A 168 17.48 -6.35 0.13
N ASN A 169 17.12 -5.09 0.39
CA ASN A 169 15.94 -4.75 1.19
C ASN A 169 14.81 -4.12 0.38
N PHE A 170 15.06 -3.70 -0.86
CA PHE A 170 14.05 -3.14 -1.76
C PHE A 170 14.13 -3.82 -3.12
N ASN A 171 13.12 -4.60 -3.46
CA ASN A 171 12.99 -5.36 -4.71
C ASN A 171 13.09 -4.45 -5.94
N ILE A 172 12.53 -3.24 -5.88
CA ILE A 172 12.62 -2.28 -6.99
C ILE A 172 14.06 -1.83 -7.27
N VAL A 173 14.94 -1.85 -6.26
CA VAL A 173 16.37 -1.57 -6.43
C VAL A 173 17.10 -2.81 -6.90
N GLY A 174 16.81 -3.97 -6.29
CA GLY A 174 17.38 -5.26 -6.67
C GLY A 174 17.08 -5.66 -8.13
N ALA A 175 15.89 -5.35 -8.62
CA ALA A 175 15.45 -5.58 -9.99
C ALA A 175 15.89 -4.50 -10.99
N GLY A 176 16.63 -3.47 -10.55
CA GLY A 176 17.13 -2.40 -11.41
C GLY A 176 16.07 -1.41 -11.90
N MET A 177 14.91 -1.34 -11.25
CA MET A 177 13.82 -0.41 -11.60
C MET A 177 14.07 1.00 -11.05
N ALA A 178 14.86 1.12 -9.97
CA ALA A 178 15.20 2.38 -9.33
C ALA A 178 16.56 2.93 -9.78
N LYS A 179 16.55 4.20 -10.22
CA LYS A 179 17.74 5.02 -10.50
C LYS A 179 17.87 6.07 -9.40
N ILE A 180 18.91 5.95 -8.58
CA ILE A 180 19.14 6.85 -7.44
C ILE A 180 20.39 7.68 -7.72
N SER A 181 20.29 9.00 -7.58
CA SER A 181 21.42 9.91 -7.74
C SER A 181 22.57 9.54 -6.79
N GLY A 182 23.79 9.45 -7.34
CA GLY A 182 25.00 9.24 -6.54
C GLY A 182 25.25 10.36 -5.52
N LYS A 183 24.90 11.62 -5.87
CA LYS A 183 25.00 12.75 -4.92
C LYS A 183 24.04 12.59 -3.76
N PHE A 184 22.81 12.14 -4.03
CA PHE A 184 21.82 11.91 -2.99
C PHE A 184 22.21 10.72 -2.09
N LEU A 185 22.75 9.64 -2.67
CA LEU A 185 23.32 8.53 -1.89
C LEU A 185 24.45 8.99 -0.97
N GLN A 186 25.33 9.87 -1.45
CA GLN A 186 26.39 10.44 -0.63
C GLN A 186 25.83 11.26 0.53
N LYS A 187 24.78 12.08 0.27
CA LYS A 187 24.08 12.85 1.30
C LYS A 187 23.48 11.95 2.37
N CYS A 188 22.89 10.81 2.00
CA CYS A 188 22.29 9.83 2.92
C CYS A 188 23.29 9.16 3.89
N LEU A 189 24.60 9.24 3.62
CA LEU A 189 25.61 8.73 4.55
C LEU A 189 25.72 9.60 5.81
N THR A 190 25.62 10.92 5.65
CA THR A 190 25.81 11.88 6.75
C THR A 190 24.52 12.51 7.23
N ASP A 191 23.48 12.56 6.38
CA ASP A 191 22.17 13.12 6.70
C ASP A 191 21.14 12.01 6.88
N GLU A 192 20.68 11.84 8.12
CA GLU A 192 19.68 10.85 8.49
C GLU A 192 18.31 11.16 7.88
N GLU A 193 17.93 12.43 7.75
CA GLU A 193 16.65 12.83 7.18
C GLU A 193 16.58 12.50 5.69
N SER A 194 17.64 12.82 4.93
CA SER A 194 17.75 12.39 3.53
C SER A 194 17.75 10.88 3.37
N ARG A 195 18.42 10.14 4.27
CA ARG A 195 18.42 8.67 4.24
C ARG A 195 17.03 8.09 4.51
N GLN A 196 16.30 8.66 5.45
CA GLN A 196 14.94 8.23 5.73
C GLN A 196 14.02 8.53 4.56
N LYS A 197 14.11 9.75 3.98
CA LYS A 197 13.39 10.13 2.75
C LYS A 197 13.65 9.13 1.61
N LEU A 198 14.90 8.67 1.44
CA LEU A 198 15.24 7.65 0.45
C LEU A 198 14.49 6.33 0.70
N PHE A 199 14.50 5.84 1.94
CA PHE A 199 13.81 4.59 2.29
C PHE A 199 12.29 4.72 2.10
N ASP A 200 11.70 5.84 2.49
CA ASP A 200 10.26 6.07 2.38
C ASP A 200 9.83 6.17 0.91
N ASN A 201 10.60 6.87 0.08
CA ASN A 201 10.40 6.91 -1.37
C ASN A 201 10.42 5.50 -1.97
N LEU A 202 11.40 4.68 -1.58
CA LEU A 202 11.52 3.32 -2.11
C LEU A 202 10.36 2.43 -1.66
N ARG A 203 9.86 2.54 -0.41
CA ARG A 203 8.65 1.80 0.01
C ARG A 203 7.41 2.25 -0.74
N ALA A 204 7.21 3.56 -0.90
CA ALA A 204 6.09 4.08 -1.67
C ALA A 204 6.10 3.58 -3.12
N ALA A 205 7.28 3.44 -3.70
CA ALA A 205 7.45 2.83 -5.01
C ALA A 205 7.19 1.30 -4.99
N GLU A 206 7.61 0.56 -3.96
CA GLU A 206 7.24 -0.87 -3.84
C GLU A 206 5.73 -1.08 -3.75
N ASP A 207 5.02 -0.29 -2.95
CA ASP A 207 3.57 -0.35 -2.84
C ASP A 207 2.88 -0.02 -4.18
N SER A 208 3.41 0.99 -4.88
CA SER A 208 2.93 1.38 -6.22
C SER A 208 3.18 0.29 -7.26
N TYR A 209 4.29 -0.44 -7.16
CA TYR A 209 4.56 -1.60 -8.01
C TYR A 209 3.64 -2.78 -7.66
N ALA A 210 3.51 -3.11 -6.38
CA ALA A 210 2.73 -4.25 -5.89
C ALA A 210 1.25 -4.14 -6.23
N SER A 211 0.70 -2.92 -6.24
CA SER A 211 -0.69 -2.67 -6.64
C SER A 211 -0.94 -2.76 -8.15
N ARG A 212 0.11 -2.60 -8.97
CA ARG A 212 -0.01 -2.48 -10.44
C ARG A 212 0.57 -3.65 -11.22
N LYS A 213 1.45 -4.46 -10.61
CA LYS A 213 2.15 -5.57 -11.28
C LYS A 213 1.21 -6.60 -11.92
N ASP A 214 0.01 -6.76 -11.36
CA ASP A 214 -1.00 -7.72 -11.81
C ASP A 214 -2.10 -7.04 -12.67
N GLU A 215 -1.98 -5.73 -12.94
CA GLU A 215 -2.90 -5.03 -13.85
C GLU A 215 -2.68 -5.49 -15.30
N VAL A 216 -3.79 -5.75 -16.00
CA VAL A 216 -3.75 -6.03 -17.44
C VAL A 216 -3.14 -4.84 -18.17
N GLY A 217 -2.11 -5.15 -18.94
CA GLY A 217 -1.34 -4.24 -19.78
C GLY A 217 -0.14 -3.61 -19.09
N PHE A 218 0.09 -3.81 -17.80
CA PHE A 218 1.26 -3.26 -17.13
C PHE A 218 2.55 -3.89 -17.68
N GLN A 219 3.48 -3.06 -18.14
CA GLN A 219 4.74 -3.50 -18.76
C GLN A 219 5.95 -3.25 -17.86
N GLY A 220 5.83 -2.33 -16.91
CA GLY A 220 6.89 -2.04 -15.96
C GLY A 220 6.78 -0.65 -15.37
N MET A 221 7.70 -0.39 -14.44
CA MET A 221 7.82 0.88 -13.76
C MET A 221 9.30 1.26 -13.64
N GLN A 222 9.60 2.54 -13.80
CA GLN A 222 10.89 3.14 -13.54
C GLN A 222 10.74 4.19 -12.44
N VAL A 223 11.61 4.12 -11.44
CA VAL A 223 11.68 5.07 -10.33
C VAL A 223 12.96 5.87 -10.47
N ILE A 224 12.87 7.19 -10.42
CA ILE A 224 14.03 8.08 -10.49
C ILE A 224 14.03 8.94 -9.24
N ILE A 225 15.12 8.90 -8.48
CA ILE A 225 15.36 9.75 -7.31
C ILE A 225 16.53 10.67 -7.64
N ASP A 226 16.26 11.96 -7.70
CA ASP A 226 17.21 12.98 -8.13
C ASP A 226 18.21 13.39 -7.03
N GLU A 227 18.99 14.45 -7.27
CA GLU A 227 20.01 14.95 -6.34
C GLU A 227 19.42 15.53 -5.04
N ASP A 228 18.17 16.01 -5.08
CA ASP A 228 17.43 16.60 -3.96
C ASP A 228 16.58 15.55 -3.22
N GLY A 229 16.58 14.32 -3.71
CA GLY A 229 15.80 13.21 -3.18
C GLY A 229 14.34 13.27 -3.58
N GLU A 230 13.99 14.05 -4.60
CA GLU A 230 12.65 14.03 -5.17
C GLU A 230 12.47 12.79 -6.03
N MET A 231 11.34 12.12 -5.84
CA MET A 231 11.02 10.87 -6.52
C MET A 231 10.05 11.12 -7.67
N THR A 232 10.39 10.61 -8.84
CA THR A 232 9.48 10.49 -9.99
C THR A 232 9.28 9.02 -10.33
N MET A 233 8.05 8.67 -10.69
CA MET A 233 7.67 7.32 -11.07
C MET A 233 7.05 7.35 -12.46
N GLU A 234 7.60 6.57 -13.37
CA GLU A 234 7.08 6.38 -14.72
C GLU A 234 6.62 4.94 -14.88
N SER A 235 5.46 4.73 -15.47
CA SER A 235 4.94 3.39 -15.75
C SER A 235 4.57 3.26 -17.21
N SER A 236 4.86 2.11 -17.80
CA SER A 236 4.43 1.78 -19.15
C SER A 236 3.25 0.80 -19.11
N LYS A 237 2.26 1.07 -19.95
CA LYS A 237 1.08 0.23 -20.15
C LYS A 237 0.83 0.02 -21.64
N ARG A 238 0.55 -1.22 -22.04
CA ARG A 238 0.15 -1.60 -23.39
C ARG A 238 -1.02 -2.56 -23.34
N THR A 239 -2.10 -2.25 -24.04
CA THR A 239 -3.27 -3.13 -24.12
C THR A 239 -3.62 -3.46 -25.57
N VAL A 240 -4.10 -4.68 -25.79
CA VAL A 240 -4.70 -5.16 -27.03
C VAL A 240 -6.18 -5.44 -26.74
N SER A 241 -7.05 -5.07 -27.65
CA SER A 241 -8.51 -5.17 -27.51
C SER A 241 -9.16 -5.32 -28.87
N ILE A 242 -10.34 -5.94 -28.94
CA ILE A 242 -11.05 -6.12 -30.21
C ILE A 242 -11.92 -4.90 -30.56
N ASN A 243 -11.90 -4.48 -31.82
CA ASN A 243 -12.85 -3.49 -32.32
C ASN A 243 -14.18 -4.17 -32.67
N GLU A 244 -14.99 -4.43 -31.64
CA GLU A 244 -16.24 -5.17 -31.75
C GLU A 244 -17.21 -4.56 -32.77
N ASP A 245 -17.39 -3.25 -32.76
CA ASP A 245 -18.33 -2.55 -33.64
C ASP A 245 -17.92 -2.69 -35.12
N LYS A 246 -16.62 -2.53 -35.41
CA LYS A 246 -16.09 -2.75 -36.75
C LYS A 246 -16.37 -4.17 -37.23
N ARG A 247 -16.10 -5.17 -36.39
CA ARG A 247 -16.34 -6.57 -36.75
C ARG A 247 -17.81 -6.90 -36.91
N ARG A 248 -18.69 -6.37 -36.07
CA ARG A 248 -20.15 -6.53 -36.21
C ARG A 248 -20.66 -5.95 -37.54
N ARG A 249 -20.15 -4.80 -37.97
CA ARG A 249 -20.50 -4.21 -39.28
C ARG A 249 -20.04 -5.09 -40.45
N GLN A 250 -18.82 -5.62 -40.37
CA GLN A 250 -18.28 -6.52 -41.40
C GLN A 250 -19.09 -7.82 -41.51
N ILE A 251 -19.45 -8.41 -40.37
CA ILE A 251 -20.35 -9.57 -40.31
C ILE A 251 -21.69 -9.24 -40.97
N ALA A 252 -22.29 -8.09 -40.63
CA ALA A 252 -23.59 -7.69 -41.18
C ALA A 252 -23.55 -7.33 -42.68
N ALA A 253 -22.42 -6.85 -43.18
CA ALA A 253 -22.23 -6.45 -44.58
C ALA A 253 -21.94 -7.62 -45.52
N ALA A 254 -21.52 -8.78 -45.00
CA ALA A 254 -21.23 -9.96 -45.80
C ALA A 254 -22.51 -10.52 -46.44
N ALA A 255 -22.55 -10.50 -47.77
CA ALA A 255 -23.72 -10.93 -48.55
C ALA A 255 -23.59 -12.38 -49.08
N THR A 256 -22.37 -12.91 -49.12
CA THR A 256 -22.06 -14.25 -49.65
C THR A 256 -21.21 -15.05 -48.67
N GLN A 257 -21.14 -16.38 -48.86
CA GLN A 257 -20.24 -17.22 -48.06
C GLN A 257 -18.76 -16.80 -48.22
N GLY A 258 -18.34 -16.37 -49.42
CA GLY A 258 -16.98 -15.88 -49.65
C GLY A 258 -16.65 -14.60 -48.85
N ASP A 259 -17.59 -13.65 -48.78
CA ASP A 259 -17.43 -12.44 -47.97
C ASP A 259 -17.27 -12.80 -46.49
N MET A 260 -18.11 -13.71 -45.99
CA MET A 260 -18.05 -14.15 -44.59
C MET A 260 -16.78 -14.94 -44.27
N GLN A 261 -16.25 -15.73 -45.22
CA GLN A 261 -14.95 -16.38 -45.07
C GLN A 261 -13.81 -15.36 -44.90
N ALA A 262 -13.85 -14.26 -45.65
CA ALA A 262 -12.88 -13.17 -45.49
C ALA A 262 -12.99 -12.49 -44.10
N VAL A 263 -14.21 -12.26 -43.61
CA VAL A 263 -14.43 -11.72 -42.26
C VAL A 263 -13.93 -12.70 -41.18
N LEU A 264 -14.21 -13.99 -41.35
CA LEU A 264 -13.75 -15.04 -40.43
C LEU A 264 -12.23 -15.13 -40.38
N ALA A 265 -11.54 -15.00 -41.52
CA ALA A 265 -10.08 -14.98 -41.55
C ALA A 265 -9.51 -13.82 -40.71
N ILE A 266 -10.12 -12.64 -40.81
CA ILE A 266 -9.68 -11.50 -39.99
C ILE A 266 -10.00 -11.70 -38.51
N LEU A 267 -11.20 -12.19 -38.18
CA LEU A 267 -11.57 -12.47 -36.79
C LEU A 267 -10.66 -13.53 -36.16
N GLN A 268 -10.20 -14.52 -36.93
CA GLN A 268 -9.23 -15.51 -36.48
C GLN A 268 -7.86 -14.88 -36.24
N GLN A 269 -7.42 -13.96 -37.09
CA GLN A 269 -6.20 -13.19 -36.87
C GLN A 269 -6.30 -12.34 -35.59
N ASP A 270 -7.40 -11.59 -35.42
CA ASP A 270 -7.65 -10.81 -34.20
C ASP A 270 -7.63 -11.71 -32.96
N LEU A 271 -8.27 -12.89 -33.01
CA LEU A 271 -8.26 -13.84 -31.91
C LEU A 271 -6.83 -14.29 -31.56
N GLN A 272 -6.00 -14.57 -32.56
CA GLN A 272 -4.60 -14.93 -32.34
C GLN A 272 -3.82 -13.80 -31.65
N GLU A 273 -3.99 -12.55 -32.12
CA GLU A 273 -3.36 -11.37 -31.51
C GLU A 273 -3.82 -11.15 -30.06
N LEU A 274 -5.10 -11.39 -29.77
CA LEU A 274 -5.66 -11.28 -28.42
C LEU A 274 -5.18 -12.41 -27.51
N GLU A 275 -5.11 -13.64 -28.01
CA GLU A 275 -4.59 -14.80 -27.24
C GLU A 275 -3.10 -14.64 -26.92
N ASP A 276 -2.31 -14.13 -27.86
CA ASP A 276 -0.91 -13.81 -27.63
C ASP A 276 -0.76 -12.61 -26.69
N GLY A 277 -1.64 -11.61 -26.84
CA GLY A 277 -1.75 -10.51 -25.90
C GLY A 277 -2.08 -10.98 -24.48
N TYR A 278 -2.98 -11.96 -24.33
CA TYR A 278 -3.38 -12.53 -23.04
C TYR A 278 -2.21 -13.24 -22.37
N LYS A 279 -1.44 -14.05 -23.12
CA LYS A 279 -0.21 -14.69 -22.62
C LYS A 279 0.84 -13.67 -22.16
N GLN A 280 0.86 -12.49 -22.76
CA GLN A 280 1.79 -11.40 -22.44
C GLN A 280 1.24 -10.41 -21.39
N ASN A 281 0.10 -10.71 -20.76
CA ASN A 281 -0.61 -9.80 -19.86
C ASN A 281 -0.92 -8.41 -20.50
N THR A 282 -1.17 -8.36 -21.81
CA THR A 282 -1.59 -7.15 -22.54
C THR A 282 -3.03 -7.23 -23.04
N CYS A 283 -3.72 -8.33 -22.85
CA CYS A 283 -5.13 -8.50 -23.20
C CYS A 283 -5.87 -9.14 -22.03
N ASP A 284 -7.12 -8.72 -21.83
CA ASP A 284 -8.02 -9.34 -20.85
C ASP A 284 -8.64 -10.61 -21.46
N ALA A 285 -8.94 -11.62 -20.62
CA ALA A 285 -9.69 -12.81 -21.03
C ALA A 285 -11.06 -12.44 -21.62
N ALA A 286 -11.71 -11.38 -21.14
CA ALA A 286 -12.99 -10.91 -21.65
C ALA A 286 -12.92 -10.49 -23.13
N GLU A 287 -11.80 -9.90 -23.56
CA GLU A 287 -11.58 -9.48 -24.95
C GLU A 287 -11.40 -10.70 -25.87
N VAL A 288 -10.68 -11.73 -25.40
CA VAL A 288 -10.56 -13.03 -26.09
C VAL A 288 -11.94 -13.68 -26.28
N GLU A 289 -12.76 -13.68 -25.24
CA GLU A 289 -14.12 -14.25 -25.30
C GLU A 289 -15.06 -13.47 -26.23
N LYS A 290 -14.94 -12.15 -26.31
CA LYS A 290 -15.66 -11.34 -27.31
C LYS A 290 -15.32 -11.77 -28.74
N ALA A 291 -14.03 -11.95 -29.04
CA ALA A 291 -13.58 -12.41 -30.35
C ALA A 291 -14.12 -13.80 -30.71
N LYS A 292 -14.08 -14.75 -29.77
CA LYS A 292 -14.66 -16.09 -29.97
C LYS A 292 -16.16 -16.03 -30.25
N LYS A 293 -16.92 -15.18 -29.54
CA LYS A 293 -18.36 -14.98 -29.78
C LYS A 293 -18.64 -14.41 -31.18
N LEU A 294 -17.84 -13.46 -31.65
CA LEU A 294 -17.97 -12.90 -33.00
C LEU A 294 -17.69 -13.96 -34.07
N ILE A 295 -16.67 -14.81 -33.87
CA ILE A 295 -16.37 -15.93 -34.77
C ILE A 295 -17.55 -16.90 -34.84
N GLU A 296 -18.12 -17.27 -33.69
CA GLU A 296 -19.27 -18.18 -33.65
C GLU A 296 -20.50 -17.57 -34.35
N GLN A 297 -20.78 -16.29 -34.10
CA GLN A 297 -21.84 -15.56 -34.80
C GLN A 297 -21.62 -15.54 -36.31
N ALA A 298 -20.39 -15.28 -36.77
CA ALA A 298 -20.03 -15.28 -38.18
C ALA A 298 -20.20 -16.67 -38.82
N LYS A 299 -19.79 -17.75 -38.14
CA LYS A 299 -20.01 -19.14 -38.61
C LYS A 299 -21.49 -19.48 -38.77
N GLN A 300 -22.32 -19.10 -37.79
CA GLN A 300 -23.76 -19.33 -37.85
C GLN A 300 -24.43 -18.56 -38.99
N GLN A 301 -24.01 -17.32 -39.24
CA GLN A 301 -24.52 -16.53 -40.36
C GLN A 301 -24.04 -17.06 -41.71
N MET A 302 -22.79 -17.51 -41.82
CA MET A 302 -22.23 -18.09 -43.05
C MET A 302 -23.09 -19.24 -43.58
N GLY A 303 -23.58 -20.14 -42.71
CA GLY A 303 -24.45 -21.25 -43.11
C GLY A 303 -25.81 -20.84 -43.69
N ARG A 304 -26.19 -19.56 -43.57
CA ARG A 304 -27.44 -18.99 -44.10
C ARG A 304 -27.21 -18.14 -45.35
N LEU A 305 -25.95 -17.83 -45.69
CA LEU A 305 -25.61 -17.00 -46.84
C LEU A 305 -25.51 -17.87 -48.11
N PRO A 306 -25.86 -17.29 -49.28
CA PRO A 306 -25.75 -17.99 -50.55
C PRO A 306 -24.28 -18.23 -50.94
N ASP A 307 -24.01 -19.42 -51.46
CA ASP A 307 -22.72 -19.79 -52.05
C ASP A 307 -22.69 -19.36 -53.53
N ARG A 308 -22.38 -18.08 -53.75
CA ARG A 308 -22.25 -17.46 -55.08
C ARG A 308 -21.28 -16.29 -55.06
N ALA A 309 -20.88 -15.83 -56.23
CA ALA A 309 -20.17 -14.57 -56.36
C ALA A 309 -21.06 -13.37 -55.94
N PRO A 310 -20.47 -12.33 -55.29
CA PRO A 310 -21.20 -11.11 -54.95
C PRO A 310 -21.54 -10.30 -56.20
N THR A 311 -22.66 -9.59 -56.17
CA THR A 311 -22.99 -8.57 -57.17
C THR A 311 -22.09 -7.35 -57.00
N MET A 312 -22.03 -6.47 -58.00
CA MET A 312 -21.19 -5.26 -57.91
C MET A 312 -21.56 -4.35 -56.73
N ALA A 313 -22.85 -4.27 -56.38
CA ALA A 313 -23.32 -3.48 -55.24
C ALA A 313 -22.91 -4.11 -53.90
N GLU A 314 -23.06 -5.42 -53.75
CA GLU A 314 -22.65 -6.19 -52.56
C GLU A 314 -21.13 -6.12 -52.36
N ALA A 315 -20.35 -6.32 -53.43
CA ALA A 315 -18.89 -6.21 -53.38
C ALA A 315 -18.43 -4.80 -52.98
N SER A 316 -19.09 -3.75 -53.48
CA SER A 316 -18.77 -2.36 -53.12
C SER A 316 -19.07 -2.08 -51.65
N ALA A 317 -20.23 -2.56 -51.16
CA ALA A 317 -20.61 -2.40 -49.76
C ALA A 317 -19.64 -3.13 -48.81
N MET A 318 -19.23 -4.34 -49.17
CA MET A 318 -18.27 -5.13 -48.40
C MET A 318 -16.90 -4.45 -48.36
N THR A 319 -16.42 -3.94 -49.50
CA THR A 319 -15.13 -3.23 -49.59
C THR A 319 -15.07 -2.01 -48.67
N ILE A 320 -16.15 -1.21 -48.62
CA ILE A 320 -16.23 -0.03 -47.73
C ILE A 320 -16.14 -0.44 -46.26
N ASN A 321 -16.88 -1.48 -45.85
CA ASN A 321 -16.89 -1.94 -44.46
C ASN A 321 -15.60 -2.67 -44.04
N MET A 322 -14.78 -3.12 -45.00
CA MET A 322 -13.46 -3.68 -44.73
C MET A 322 -12.42 -2.59 -44.41
N LEU A 323 -12.57 -1.40 -45.01
CA LEU A 323 -11.65 -0.28 -44.83
C LEU A 323 -11.91 0.52 -43.55
N ILE A 324 -13.17 0.68 -43.15
CA ILE A 324 -13.61 1.51 -42.00
C ILE A 324 -13.64 0.69 -40.71
#